data_AF-A0A060R6Q8-F1
#
_entry.id   AF-A0A060R6Q8-F1
#
_cell.length_a   1.000
_cell.length_b   1.000
_cell.length_c   1.000
_cell.angle_alpha   90.00
_cell.angle_beta   90.00
_cell.angle_gamma   90.00
#
_symmetry.space_group_name_H-M   'P 1'
#
loop_
_entity.id
_entity.type
_entity.pdbx_description
1 polymer ?
#
loop_
_entity_poly.entity_id
_entity_poly.type
_entity_poly.pdbx_seq_one_letter_code
_entity_poly.pdbx_strand_id
1 'polypeptide(L)' 'MRARRNKTVAQQCRYYGIENIYDYMVSVYINGNITPFREMYKELCTDAQRLFIDYIFDEVPRVYHQEIIRATI' A
#
# COMPACT_ATOMS: atom_id res chain seq x y z
N MET A 1 17.65 -13.28 3.34
CA MET A 1 16.19 -13.54 3.22
C MET A 1 15.75 -13.09 1.84
N ARG A 2 14.84 -13.81 1.19
CA ARG A 2 14.33 -13.44 -0.14
C ARG A 2 13.33 -12.30 0.01
N ALA A 3 13.48 -11.22 -0.75
CA ALA A 3 12.53 -10.11 -0.73
C ALA A 3 11.11 -10.61 -1.10
N ARG A 4 10.11 -10.29 -0.28
CA ARG A 4 8.70 -10.57 -0.58
C ARG A 4 8.26 -9.67 -1.73
N ARG A 5 7.83 -10.27 -2.83
CA ARG A 5 7.33 -9.56 -4.02
C ARG A 5 6.15 -10.33 -4.63
N ASN A 6 5.43 -9.64 -5.50
CA ASN A 6 4.33 -10.19 -6.29
C ASN A 6 3.20 -10.79 -5.44
N LYS A 7 2.76 -10.05 -4.42
CA LYS A 7 1.69 -10.45 -3.50
C LYS A 7 0.35 -9.85 -3.90
N THR A 8 -0.67 -10.69 -3.93
CA THR A 8 -2.06 -10.24 -4.11
C THR A 8 -2.57 -9.58 -2.82
N VAL A 9 -3.67 -8.84 -2.93
CA VAL A 9 -4.38 -8.23 -1.80
C VAL A 9 -4.65 -9.25 -0.70
N ALA A 10 -5.29 -10.37 -1.04
CA ALA A 10 -5.63 -11.41 -0.07
C ALA A 10 -4.40 -12.02 0.63
N GLN A 11 -3.28 -12.19 -0.08
CA GLN A 11 -2.03 -12.67 0.51
C GLN A 11 -1.43 -11.66 1.49
N GLN A 12 -1.55 -10.36 1.20
CA GLN A 12 -1.10 -9.32 2.12
C GLN A 12 -1.99 -9.21 3.35
N CYS A 13 -3.32 -9.18 3.16
CA CYS A 13 -4.29 -9.19 4.24
C CYS A 13 -4.03 -10.35 5.22
N ARG A 14 -3.85 -11.57 4.69
CA ARG A 14 -3.51 -12.75 5.51
C ARG A 14 -2.17 -12.61 6.26
N TYR A 15 -1.17 -12.00 5.63
CA TYR A 15 0.16 -11.85 6.25
C TYR A 15 0.16 -10.83 7.38
N TYR A 16 -0.51 -9.69 7.18
CA TYR A 16 -0.63 -8.63 8.19
C TYR A 16 -1.76 -8.86 9.20
N GLY A 17 -2.61 -9.88 8.99
CA GLY A 17 -3.72 -10.21 9.89
C GLY A 17 -4.84 -9.17 9.89
N ILE A 18 -5.09 -8.55 8.73
CA ILE A 18 -6.02 -7.44 8.55
C ILE A 18 -6.98 -7.71 7.39
N GLU A 19 -8.08 -6.96 7.33
CA GLU A 19 -9.11 -7.12 6.30
C GLU A 19 -8.81 -6.29 5.05
N ASN A 20 -8.30 -5.07 5.22
CA ASN A 20 -7.98 -4.16 4.12
C ASN A 20 -6.52 -3.70 4.19
N ILE A 21 -5.67 -4.26 3.32
CA ILE A 21 -4.27 -3.88 3.21
C ILE A 21 -4.05 -2.44 2.78
N TYR A 22 -4.94 -1.86 1.98
CA TYR A 22 -4.77 -0.50 1.46
C TYR A 22 -5.01 0.54 2.54
N ASP A 23 -6.06 0.37 3.35
CA ASP A 23 -6.29 1.20 4.53
C ASP A 23 -5.08 1.16 5.48
N TYR A 24 -4.56 -0.05 5.73
CA TYR A 24 -3.36 -0.20 6.56
C TYR A 24 -2.15 0.51 5.95
N MET A 25 -1.87 0.34 4.65
CA MET A 25 -0.77 1.05 3.97
C MET A 25 -0.89 2.57 4.08
N VAL A 26 -2.09 3.12 3.92
CA VAL A 26 -2.36 4.56 4.06
C VAL A 26 -2.11 5.00 5.51
N SER A 27 -2.58 4.24 6.50
CA SER A 27 -2.34 4.54 7.91
C SER A 27 -0.84 4.54 8.25
N VAL A 28 -0.07 3.59 7.70
CA VAL A 28 1.38 3.51 7.86
C VAL A 28 2.05 4.75 7.29
N TYR A 29 1.64 5.20 6.09
CA TYR A 29 2.15 6.43 5.49
C TYR A 29 1.82 7.66 6.34
N ILE A 30 0.55 7.84 6.74
CA ILE A 30 0.08 8.98 7.53
C ILE A 30 0.79 9.08 8.88
N ASN A 31 1.11 7.94 9.49
CA ASN A 31 1.90 7.87 10.72
C ASN A 31 3.40 8.18 10.52
N GLY A 32 3.81 8.58 9.32
CA GLY A 32 5.20 8.95 8.99
C GLY A 32 6.13 7.77 8.73
N ASN A 33 5.61 6.53 8.67
CA ASN A 33 6.41 5.33 8.44
C ASN A 33 6.63 5.09 6.93
N ILE A 34 7.35 6.03 6.29
CA ILE A 34 7.52 6.05 4.82
C ILE A 34 8.30 4.85 4.28
N THR A 35 9.35 4.41 4.97
CA THR A 35 10.15 3.25 4.54
C THR A 35 9.33 1.96 4.57
N PRO A 36 8.65 1.60 5.69
CA PRO A 36 7.73 0.46 5.70
C PRO A 36 6.63 0.53 4.63
N PHE A 37 6.01 1.70 4.43
CA PHE A 37 5.02 1.90 3.38
C PHE A 37 5.58 1.54 1.99
N ARG A 38 6.77 2.04 1.65
CA ARG A 38 7.44 1.76 0.37
C ARG A 38 7.76 0.29 0.20
N GLU A 39 8.18 -0.38 1.26
CA GLU A 39 8.42 -1.82 1.24
C GLU A 39 7.12 -2.57 0.95
N MET A 40 6.05 -2.28 1.68
CA MET A 40 4.71 -2.86 1.45
C MET A 40 4.25 -2.70 0.00
N TYR A 41 4.39 -1.50 -0.57
CA TYR A 41 4.01 -1.24 -1.97
C TYR A 41 4.85 -2.07 -2.96
N LYS A 42 6.16 -2.25 -2.71
CA LYS A 42 7.04 -3.11 -3.53
C LYS A 42 6.74 -4.60 -3.39
N GLU A 43 6.09 -5.01 -2.31
CA GLU A 43 5.68 -6.39 -2.14
C GLU A 43 4.47 -6.76 -3.01
N LEU A 44 3.63 -5.79 -3.36
CA LEU A 44 2.42 -5.99 -4.16
C LEU A 44 2.74 -6.53 -5.57
N CYS A 45 1.81 -7.31 -6.14
CA CYS A 45 1.80 -7.59 -7.57
C CYS A 45 1.29 -6.37 -8.35
N THR A 46 1.56 -6.32 -9.66
CA THR A 46 1.18 -5.19 -10.52
C THR A 46 -0.32 -4.86 -10.46
N ASP A 47 -1.18 -5.87 -10.40
CA ASP A 47 -2.63 -5.64 -10.31
C ASP A 47 -3.02 -5.03 -8.94
N ALA A 48 -2.42 -5.52 -7.86
CA ALA A 48 -2.65 -4.95 -6.53
C ALA A 48 -2.07 -3.53 -6.39
N GLN A 49 -1.01 -3.19 -7.12
CA GLN A 49 -0.50 -1.82 -7.19
C GLN A 49 -1.47 -0.88 -7.90
N ARG A 50 -2.06 -1.31 -9.03
CA ARG A 50 -3.08 -0.51 -9.75
C ARG A 50 -4.30 -0.26 -8.87
N LEU A 51 -4.83 -1.32 -8.26
CA LEU A 51 -5.95 -1.23 -7.34
C LEU A 51 -5.65 -0.34 -6.12
N PHE A 52 -4.40 -0.31 -5.64
CA PHE A 52 -4.00 0.62 -4.59
C PHE A 52 -4.10 2.08 -5.06
N ILE A 53 -3.66 2.38 -6.28
CA ILE A 53 -3.76 3.74 -6.83
C ILE A 53 -5.23 4.16 -6.98
N ASP A 54 -6.10 3.27 -7.46
CA ASP A 54 -7.54 3.53 -7.55
C ASP A 54 -8.13 3.80 -6.14
N TYR A 55 -7.78 2.97 -5.16
CA TYR A 55 -8.18 3.15 -3.76
C TYR A 55 -7.75 4.51 -3.19
N ILE A 56 -6.56 5.02 -3.52
CA ILE A 56 -6.13 6.36 -3.09
C ILE A 56 -7.12 7.42 -3.58
N PHE A 57 -7.53 7.37 -4.86
CA PHE A 57 -8.43 8.38 -5.40
C PHE A 57 -9.86 8.27 -4.89
N ASP A 58 -10.32 7.06 -4.62
CA ASP A 58 -11.70 6.78 -4.21
C ASP A 58 -11.93 6.99 -2.70
N GLU A 59 -10.99 6.54 -1.85
CA GLU A 59 -11.23 6.39 -0.42
C GLU A 59 -10.35 7.29 0.47
N VAL A 60 -9.23 7.81 -0.06
CA VAL A 60 -8.29 8.61 0.76
C VAL A 60 -8.56 10.10 0.61
N PRO A 61 -8.46 10.92 1.68
CA PRO A 61 -8.60 12.36 1.55
C PRO A 61 -7.63 12.96 0.54
N ARG A 62 -8.15 13.83 -0.33
CA ARG A 62 -7.42 14.44 -1.46
C ARG A 62 -6.08 15.09 -1.08
N VAL A 63 -5.95 15.57 0.15
CA VAL A 63 -4.71 16.21 0.64
C VAL A 63 -3.51 15.27 0.59
N TYR A 64 -3.73 13.96 0.74
CA TYR A 64 -2.66 12.95 0.78
C TYR A 64 -2.34 12.33 -0.60
N HIS A 65 -3.16 12.55 -1.62
CA HIS A 65 -3.05 11.84 -2.91
C HIS A 65 -1.67 12.00 -3.54
N GLN A 66 -1.23 13.25 -3.72
CA GLN A 66 0.01 13.54 -4.44
C GLN A 66 1.23 12.99 -3.71
N GLU A 67 1.26 13.10 -2.39
CA GLU A 67 2.40 12.69 -1.59
C GLU A 67 2.52 11.17 -1.48
N ILE A 68 1.39 10.46 -1.31
CA ILE A 68 1.36 8.99 -1.32
C ILE A 68 1.80 8.46 -2.68
N ILE A 69 1.25 9.00 -3.77
CA ILE A 69 1.63 8.56 -5.13
C ILE A 69 3.13 8.81 -5.37
N ARG A 70 3.65 9.98 -5.03
CA ARG A 70 5.10 10.27 -5.16
C ARG A 70 5.97 9.33 -4.34
N ALA A 71 5.48 8.84 -3.20
CA ALA A 71 6.20 7.86 -2.40
C ALA A 71 6.25 6.46 -3.02
N THR A 72 5.39 6.16 -4.02
CA THR A 72 5.33 4.87 -4.72
C THR A 72 6.18 4.78 -6.00
N ILE A 73 6.70 5.92 -6.50
CA ILE A 73 7.61 6.03 -7.65
C ILE A 73 9.05 5.74 -7.21
#